data_AF-A0A9X2YQU2-F1
#
_entry.id   AF-A0A9X2YQU2-F1
#
_cell.length_a   1.000
_cell.length_b   1.000
_cell.length_c   1.000
_cell.angle_alpha   90.00
_cell.angle_beta   90.00
_cell.angle_gamma   90.00
#
_symmetry.space_group_name_H-M   'P 1'
#
loop_
_entity.id
_entity.type
_entity.pdbx_description
1 polymer ?
#
loop_
_entity_poly.entity_id
_entity_poly.type
_entity_poly.pdbx_seq_one_letter_code
_entity_poly.pdbx_strand_id
1 'polypeptide(L)' 'GLALAGVLPQLRFACGLGTGLLRGGDIVGGRSLIPVDGHLPVAPMPAAPDRALLERFAITDPARVAWWRDRLRRAIGS' A
#
# COMPACT_ATOMS: atom_id res chain seq x y z
N GLY A 1 2.35 8.55 1.60
CA GLY A 1 1.89 8.65 2.99
C GLY A 1 3.06 8.60 3.94
N LEU A 2 3.56 7.40 4.27
CA LEU A 2 4.61 7.21 5.27
C LEU A 2 5.93 7.93 4.95
N ALA A 3 6.42 7.89 3.70
CA ALA A 3 7.63 8.60 3.31
C ALA A 3 7.50 10.13 3.50
N LEU A 4 6.34 10.72 3.20
CA LEU A 4 6.07 12.12 3.45
C LEU A 4 6.08 12.43 4.95
N ALA A 5 5.42 11.60 5.77
CA ALA A 5 5.43 11.77 7.21
C ALA A 5 6.85 11.70 7.79
N GLY A 6 7.70 10.81 7.26
CA GLY A 6 9.09 10.64 7.71
C GLY A 6 10.04 11.79 7.41
N VAL A 7 9.67 12.73 6.52
CA VAL A 7 10.52 13.89 6.16
C VAL A 7 10.01 15.22 6.72
N LEU A 8 8.86 15.22 7.41
CA LEU A 8 8.33 16.43 8.03
C LEU A 8 9.15 16.77 9.29
N PRO A 9 9.49 18.06 9.52
CA PRO A 9 10.28 18.47 10.68
C PRO A 9 9.55 18.25 12.01
N GLN A 10 8.21 18.21 11.98
CA GLN A 10 7.37 17.92 13.14
C GLN A 10 6.05 17.27 12.71
N LEU A 11 5.57 16.31 13.50
CA LEU A 11 4.28 15.63 13.34
C LEU A 11 3.45 15.85 14.59
N ARG A 12 2.56 16.85 14.56
CA ARG A 12 1.73 17.21 15.73
C ARG A 12 0.52 16.31 15.93
N PHE A 13 0.17 15.51 14.92
CA PHE A 13 -0.99 14.61 14.91
C PHE A 13 -0.64 13.27 14.25
N ALA A 14 -1.38 12.22 14.62
CA ALA A 14 -1.26 10.91 13.99
C ALA A 14 -1.65 10.97 12.50
N CYS A 15 -0.90 10.30 11.62
CA CYS A 15 -1.08 10.39 10.17
C CYS A 15 -2.14 9.43 9.59
N GLY A 16 -2.86 8.66 10.42
CA GLY A 16 -3.90 7.73 9.95
C GLY A 16 -3.39 6.56 9.07
N LEU A 17 -2.11 6.19 9.20
CA LEU A 17 -1.46 5.23 8.30
C LEU A 17 -1.61 3.76 8.72
N GLY A 18 -2.11 3.48 9.93
CA GLY A 18 -2.28 2.12 10.48
C GLY A 18 -3.47 1.31 9.96
N THR A 19 -4.01 1.66 8.79
CA THR A 19 -5.24 1.01 8.25
C THR A 19 -5.01 -0.38 7.66
N GLY A 20 -3.76 -0.87 7.64
CA GLY A 20 -3.38 -2.18 7.09
C GLY A 20 -4.13 -3.36 7.69
N LEU A 21 -4.37 -3.32 9.01
CA LEU A 21 -5.01 -4.40 9.78
C LEU A 21 -6.49 -4.64 9.44
N LEU A 22 -7.14 -3.70 8.74
CA LEU A 22 -8.57 -3.77 8.40
C LEU A 22 -8.85 -4.45 7.04
N ARG A 23 -7.80 -4.89 6.32
CA ARG A 23 -7.93 -5.56 5.04
C ARG A 23 -7.74 -7.06 5.20
N GLY A 24 -8.44 -7.87 4.40
CA GLY A 24 -8.33 -9.34 4.42
C GLY A 24 -6.96 -9.93 4.04
N GLY A 25 -5.94 -9.09 3.87
CA GLY A 25 -4.55 -9.44 3.58
C GLY A 25 -3.74 -8.24 3.09
N ASP A 26 -2.42 -8.44 3.01
CA ASP A 26 -1.44 -7.55 2.38
C ASP A 26 -0.68 -8.33 1.30
N ILE A 27 -0.18 -7.64 0.28
CA ILE A 27 0.67 -8.19 -0.78
C ILE A 27 2.17 -8.08 -0.42
N VAL A 28 2.51 -7.42 0.68
CA VAL A 28 3.87 -7.34 1.22
C VAL A 28 4.01 -8.32 2.39
N GLY A 29 4.97 -9.23 2.32
CA GLY A 29 5.28 -10.18 3.39
C GLY A 29 6.10 -9.55 4.53
N GLY A 30 7.44 -9.58 4.40
CA GLY A 30 8.36 -9.26 5.52
C GLY A 30 8.49 -7.78 5.92
N ARG A 31 7.87 -6.85 5.17
CA ARG A 31 7.95 -5.39 5.43
C ARG A 31 6.57 -4.74 5.43
N SER A 32 5.54 -5.49 5.81
CA SER A 32 4.18 -4.96 5.94
C SER A 32 4.16 -3.83 6.99
N LEU A 33 3.38 -2.79 6.70
CA LEU A 33 3.29 -1.58 7.53
C LEU A 33 2.29 -1.78 8.67
N ILE A 34 2.69 -2.60 9.63
CA ILE A 34 1.93 -2.86 10.86
C ILE A 34 2.46 -1.92 11.95
N PRO A 35 1.62 -1.06 12.55
CA PRO A 35 2.05 -0.20 13.63
C PRO A 35 2.50 -1.00 14.85
N VAL A 36 3.64 -0.62 15.44
CA VAL A 36 4.12 -1.12 16.74
C VAL A 36 4.26 0.09 17.65
N ASP A 37 3.63 0.03 18.83
CA ASP A 37 3.55 1.15 19.79
C ASP A 37 3.08 2.48 19.16
N GLY A 38 2.16 2.40 18.19
CA GLY A 38 1.64 3.57 17.48
C GLY A 38 2.57 4.14 16.40
N HIS A 39 3.71 3.52 16.16
CA HIS A 39 4.73 3.99 15.20
C HIS A 39 4.85 3.03 14.01
N LEU A 40 5.27 3.57 12.87
CA LEU A 40 5.54 2.82 11.65
C LEU A 40 6.99 3.04 11.21
N PRO A 41 7.69 1.98 10.74
CA PRO A 41 9.07 2.11 10.29
C PRO A 41 9.13 2.85 8.95
N VAL A 42 9.77 4.01 8.92
CA VAL A 42 10.08 4.71 7.67
C VAL A 42 11.25 3.99 7.02
N ALA A 43 11.05 3.53 5.79
CA ALA A 43 12.11 2.90 5.01
C ALA A 43 12.48 3.75 3.79
N PRO A 44 13.76 3.74 3.38
CA PRO A 44 14.25 4.59 2.28
C PRO A 44 13.69 4.18 0.91
N MET A 45 13.15 2.96 0.79
CA MET A 45 12.56 2.44 -0.43
C MET A 45 11.27 1.67 -0.12
N PRO A 46 10.24 1.73 -1.00
CA PRO A 46 9.04 0.91 -0.86
C PRO A 46 9.37 -0.59 -0.75
N ALA A 47 8.55 -1.33 -0.01
CA ALA A 47 8.66 -2.78 -0.01
C ALA A 47 8.19 -3.33 -1.36
N ALA A 48 8.94 -4.28 -1.92
CA ALA A 48 8.48 -5.04 -3.07
C ALA A 48 7.31 -5.95 -2.66
N PRO A 49 6.31 -6.17 -3.54
CA PRO A 49 5.30 -7.18 -3.32
C PRO A 49 5.92 -8.58 -3.22
N ASP A 50 5.36 -9.42 -2.37
CA ASP A 50 5.63 -10.85 -2.35
C ASP A 50 4.84 -11.53 -3.49
N ARG A 51 5.54 -12.31 -4.32
CA ARG A 51 4.95 -12.97 -5.48
C ARG A 51 3.83 -13.95 -5.09
N ALA A 52 4.01 -14.72 -4.03
CA ALA A 52 3.02 -15.69 -3.60
C ALA A 52 1.75 -15.00 -3.07
N LEU A 53 1.91 -13.86 -2.38
CA LEU A 53 0.78 -13.06 -1.93
C LEU A 53 0.08 -12.34 -3.08
N LEU A 54 0.83 -11.84 -4.07
CA LEU A 54 0.26 -11.29 -5.30
C LEU A 54 -0.61 -12.31 -6.03
N GLU A 55 -0.11 -13.54 -6.21
CA GLU A 55 -0.85 -14.62 -6.86
C GLU A 55 -2.09 -15.01 -6.05
N ARG A 56 -1.98 -15.09 -4.72
CA ARG A 56 -3.09 -15.38 -3.81
C ARG A 56 -4.23 -14.36 -3.90
N PHE A 57 -3.90 -13.08 -4.03
CA PHE A 57 -4.89 -11.98 -4.05
C PHE A 57 -5.18 -11.46 -5.46
N ALA A 58 -4.74 -12.16 -6.50
CA ALA A 58 -4.94 -11.74 -7.88
C ALA A 58 -6.42 -11.70 -8.25
N ILE A 59 -6.80 -10.65 -8.99
CA ILE A 59 -8.10 -10.61 -9.67
C ILE A 59 -8.01 -11.51 -10.90
N THR A 60 -8.77 -12.59 -10.92
CA THR A 60 -8.75 -13.58 -12.01
C THR A 60 -9.78 -13.30 -13.11
N ASP A 61 -10.80 -12.48 -12.85
CA ASP A 61 -11.80 -12.06 -13.85
C ASP A 61 -11.18 -11.10 -14.90
N PRO A 62 -11.06 -11.53 -16.18
CA PRO A 62 -10.47 -10.70 -17.22
C PRO A 62 -11.23 -9.40 -17.49
N ALA A 63 -12.56 -9.41 -17.33
CA ALA A 63 -13.38 -8.21 -17.54
C ALA A 63 -13.10 -7.17 -16.46
N ARG A 64 -12.94 -7.61 -15.20
CA ARG A 64 -12.55 -6.73 -14.08
C ARG A 64 -11.14 -6.16 -14.28
N VAL A 65 -10.20 -6.96 -14.77
CA VAL A 65 -8.84 -6.50 -15.08
C VAL A 65 -8.86 -5.46 -16.21
N ALA A 66 -9.62 -5.69 -17.28
CA ALA A 66 -9.78 -4.74 -18.38
C ALA A 66 -10.36 -3.40 -17.89
N TRP A 67 -11.40 -3.46 -17.07
CA TRP A 67 -12.04 -2.28 -16.48
C TRP A 67 -11.06 -1.42 -15.67
N TRP A 68 -10.22 -2.05 -14.82
CA TRP A 68 -9.19 -1.32 -14.06
C TRP A 68 -8.13 -0.69 -14.97
N ARG A 69 -7.69 -1.40 -16.02
CA ARG A 69 -6.73 -0.88 -17.00
C ARG A 69 -7.28 0.33 -17.74
N ASP A 70 -8.53 0.28 -18.19
CA ASP A 70 -9.17 1.42 -18.85
C ASP A 70 -9.31 2.62 -17.92
N ARG A 71 -9.66 2.37 -16.65
CA ARG A 71 -9.72 3.43 -15.63
C ARG A 71 -8.37 4.10 -15.43
N LEU A 72 -7.29 3.32 -15.39
CA LEU A 72 -5.93 3.85 -15.26
C LEU A 72 -5.55 4.72 -16.47
N ARG A 73 -5.84 4.25 -17.69
CA ARG A 73 -5.58 5.03 -18.92
C ARG A 73 -6.29 6.38 -18.90
N ARG A 74 -7.55 6.43 -18.47
CA ARG A 74 -8.29 7.70 -18.35
C ARG A 74 -7.69 8.67 -17.33
N ALA A 75 -7.14 8.15 -16.23
CA ALA A 75 -6.59 8.98 -15.17
C ALA A 75 -5.18 9.52 -15.48
N ILE A 76 -4.43 8.84 -16.36
CA ILE A 76 -3.05 9.23 -16.74
C ILE A 76 -3.03 9.97 -18.09
N GLY A 77 -4.00 9.70 -18.97
CA GLY A 77 -4.09 10.33 -20.30
C GLY A 77 -4.74 11.72 -20.33
N SER A 78 -4.88 12.40 -19.17
CA SER A 78 -5.35 13.79 -19.07
C SER A 78 -4.20 14.75 -18.81
#